data_AF-A0A0H2RP42-F1
#
_entry.id   AF-A0A0H2RP42-F1
#
_cell.length_a   1.000
_cell.length_b   1.000
_cell.length_c   1.000
_cell.angle_alpha   90.00
_cell.angle_beta   90.00
_cell.angle_gamma   90.00
#
_symmetry.space_group_name_H-M   'P 1'
#
loop_
_entity.id
_entity.type
_entity.pdbx_description
1 polymer ?
#
loop_
_entity_poly.entity_id
_entity_poly.type
_entity_poly.pdbx_seq_one_letter_code
_entity_poly.pdbx_strand_id
1 'polypeptide(L)'
;MQALDSTPMACDNCFRFDERANFKKCAGCGMAHYCSKDCQSRAWKENGHRIECSSLKVKQAKSSRRKRNDEKYFLARVAVNDAQQKKERLKQMTSIGLEYVSVTVDYTEFPPRCTVDCDMDDLRSFIDGSCRMMDATKKFLRRREEVRREQSELPLEGASDSLAKTHLPTLNLIHEGGNFDYVDPDGARILRIRLVDYKVEEDARSTYGAPPVDLIIRLPSEDGTLVQTEHFLIEDFWELVHIKFDDSDADSEFVQEEPEGGRGVVSVRGGTSSPQAVESPQGSSLKVSRRELAAKKGADVVGLMEDELLDIIKELQSTRNSAIKAVLGAAMLSS
;
A
#
# COMPACT_ATOMS: atom_id res chain seq x y z
N MET A 1 -17.39 34.94 6.78
CA MET A 1 -16.95 33.66 7.37
C MET A 1 -18.02 33.26 8.36
N GLN A 2 -18.82 32.24 8.04
CA GLN A 2 -19.82 31.71 8.97
C GLN A 2 -19.06 30.97 10.07
N ALA A 3 -19.28 31.36 11.33
CA ALA A 3 -18.82 30.61 12.47
C ALA A 3 -19.53 29.26 12.42
N LEU A 4 -18.78 28.17 12.22
CA LEU A 4 -19.32 26.83 12.31
C LEU A 4 -19.89 26.67 13.73
N ASP A 5 -21.20 26.47 13.81
CA ASP A 5 -21.95 26.25 15.04
C ASP A 5 -21.31 25.10 15.81
N SER A 6 -20.49 25.46 16.79
CA SER A 6 -19.75 24.48 17.58
C SER A 6 -20.76 23.76 18.47
N THR A 7 -20.86 22.44 18.31
CA THR A 7 -21.77 21.60 19.11
C THR A 7 -21.66 21.97 20.60
N PRO A 8 -22.78 22.36 21.25
CA PRO A 8 -22.76 22.81 22.63
C PRO A 8 -22.22 21.71 23.54
N MET A 9 -21.47 22.10 24.56
CA MET A 9 -20.85 21.19 25.53
C MET A 9 -21.31 21.52 26.96
N ALA A 10 -21.28 20.53 27.85
CA ALA A 10 -21.64 20.69 29.26
C ALA A 10 -20.41 20.70 30.18
N CYS A 11 -20.50 21.42 31.29
CA CYS A 11 -19.49 21.36 32.35
C CYS A 11 -19.59 20.05 33.13
N ASP A 12 -18.48 19.35 33.34
CA ASP A 12 -18.45 18.09 34.12
C ASP A 12 -18.70 18.27 35.63
N ASN A 13 -18.74 19.52 36.13
CA ASN A 13 -19.03 19.80 37.54
C ASN A 13 -20.46 20.30 37.76
N CYS A 14 -20.90 21.30 36.99
CA CYS A 14 -22.18 21.99 37.20
C CYS A 14 -23.19 21.77 36.08
N PHE A 15 -22.84 20.99 35.05
CA PHE A 15 -23.70 20.66 33.90
C PHE A 15 -24.24 21.86 33.11
N ARG A 16 -23.67 23.05 33.30
CA ARG A 16 -23.98 24.22 32.46
C ARG A 16 -23.56 23.95 31.02
N PHE A 17 -24.46 24.17 30.08
CA PHE A 17 -24.20 24.13 28.65
C PHE A 17 -23.69 25.48 28.15
N ASP A 18 -22.68 25.45 27.26
CA ASP A 18 -22.13 26.64 26.63
C ASP A 18 -21.44 26.26 25.30
N GLU A 19 -20.92 27.24 24.57
CA GLU A 19 -20.10 26.97 23.39
C GLU A 19 -18.78 26.30 23.78
N ARG A 20 -18.30 25.36 22.95
CA ARG A 20 -17.05 24.60 23.22
C ARG A 20 -15.85 25.50 23.52
N ALA A 21 -15.77 26.69 22.90
CA ALA A 21 -14.70 27.66 23.11
C ALA A 21 -14.65 28.23 24.54
N ASN A 22 -15.76 28.21 25.27
CA ASN A 22 -15.87 28.77 26.62
C ASN A 22 -15.46 27.78 27.72
N PHE A 23 -15.25 26.50 27.39
CA PHE A 23 -14.82 25.48 28.35
C PHE A 23 -13.31 25.36 28.46
N LYS A 24 -12.84 25.22 29.70
CA LYS A 24 -11.45 24.92 30.04
C LYS A 24 -11.26 23.42 30.19
N LYS A 25 -10.27 22.85 29.49
CA LYS A 25 -9.92 21.43 29.62
C LYS A 25 -9.07 21.17 30.86
N CYS A 26 -9.24 20.01 31.48
CA CYS A 26 -8.36 19.56 32.55
C CYS A 26 -6.92 19.40 32.03
N ALA A 27 -5.95 20.10 32.62
CA ALA A 27 -4.54 20.00 32.22
C ALA A 27 -3.92 18.61 32.47
N GLY A 28 -4.51 17.81 33.37
CA GLY A 28 -4.00 16.49 33.70
C GLY A 28 -4.41 15.39 32.72
N CYS A 29 -5.69 15.36 32.33
CA CYS A 29 -6.26 14.30 31.50
C CYS A 29 -6.83 14.76 30.17
N GLY A 30 -6.88 16.07 29.86
CA GLY A 30 -7.40 16.66 28.62
C GLY A 30 -8.86 16.34 28.25
N MET A 31 -9.55 15.52 29.04
CA MET A 31 -10.85 14.92 28.69
C MET A 31 -12.02 15.64 29.36
N ALA A 32 -11.86 16.09 30.59
CA ALA A 32 -12.89 16.84 31.31
C ALA A 32 -12.88 18.33 30.96
N HIS A 33 -14.07 18.93 30.89
CA HIS A 33 -14.38 20.29 30.48
C HIS A 33 -15.09 21.06 31.61
N TYR A 34 -14.58 22.25 31.92
CA TYR A 34 -15.09 23.08 33.00
C TYR A 34 -15.35 24.50 32.54
N CYS A 35 -16.51 25.07 32.87
CA CYS A 35 -16.82 26.47 32.56
C CYS A 35 -15.95 27.46 33.38
N SER A 36 -15.37 27.02 34.49
CA SER A 36 -14.50 27.86 35.34
C SER A 36 -13.46 27.05 36.12
N LYS A 37 -12.44 27.74 36.64
CA LYS A 37 -11.42 27.15 37.53
C LYS A 37 -12.04 26.66 38.85
N ASP A 38 -13.10 27.31 39.30
CA ASP A 38 -13.81 26.91 40.52
C ASP A 38 -14.56 25.60 40.32
N CYS A 39 -15.22 25.42 39.17
CA CYS A 39 -15.86 24.16 38.81
C CYS A 39 -14.85 23.01 38.69
N GLN A 40 -13.68 23.27 38.10
CA GLN A 40 -12.59 22.29 38.06
C GLN A 40 -12.11 21.93 39.47
N SER A 41 -11.93 22.92 40.35
CA SER A 41 -11.42 22.71 41.71
C SER A 41 -12.41 21.96 42.61
N ARG A 42 -13.71 22.20 42.43
CA ARG A 42 -14.78 21.43 43.10
C ARG A 42 -14.84 20.01 42.58
N ALA A 43 -14.90 19.80 41.27
CA ALA A 43 -14.90 18.45 40.70
C ALA A 43 -13.66 17.64 41.12
N TRP A 44 -12.51 18.30 41.28
CA TRP A 44 -11.28 17.67 41.76
C TRP A 44 -11.38 17.14 43.20
N LYS A 45 -12.07 17.86 44.08
CA LYS A 45 -12.16 17.53 45.52
C LYS A 45 -13.41 16.74 45.88
N GLU A 46 -14.54 17.11 45.29
CA GLU A 46 -15.89 16.67 45.68
C GLU A 46 -16.41 15.57 44.76
N ASN A 47 -16.24 15.71 43.43
CA ASN A 47 -16.80 14.76 42.45
C ASN A 47 -15.82 13.65 42.06
N GLY A 48 -14.73 13.45 42.80
CA GLY A 48 -13.80 12.34 42.57
C GLY A 48 -12.94 12.44 41.30
N HIS A 49 -12.93 13.58 40.59
CA HIS A 49 -12.18 13.72 39.33
C HIS A 49 -10.68 13.47 39.51
N ARG A 50 -10.11 13.66 40.72
CA ARG A 50 -8.71 13.33 40.99
C ARG A 50 -8.36 11.86 40.68
N ILE A 51 -9.24 10.93 41.06
CA ILE A 51 -9.03 9.49 40.86
C ILE A 51 -9.19 9.17 39.37
N GLU A 52 -10.26 9.67 38.75
CA GLU A 52 -10.53 9.50 37.32
C GLU A 52 -9.43 10.10 36.44
N CYS A 53 -8.95 11.29 36.77
CA CYS A 53 -7.89 11.97 36.04
C CYS A 53 -6.61 11.12 35.99
N SER A 54 -6.29 10.40 37.07
CA SER A 54 -5.13 9.51 37.11
C SER A 54 -5.30 8.30 36.18
N SER A 55 -6.48 7.69 36.13
CA SER A 55 -6.76 6.55 35.25
C SER A 55 -6.85 6.96 33.78
N LEU A 56 -7.42 8.14 33.50
CA LEU A 56 -7.53 8.71 32.16
C LEU A 56 -6.17 9.16 31.61
N LYS A 57 -5.27 9.68 32.46
CA LYS A 57 -3.91 10.06 32.03
C LYS A 57 -3.13 8.86 31.48
N VAL A 58 -3.29 7.68 32.08
CA VAL A 58 -2.70 6.42 31.57
C VAL A 58 -3.35 6.00 30.24
N LYS A 59 -4.66 6.23 30.09
CA LYS A 59 -5.39 5.94 28.84
C LYS A 59 -5.05 6.89 27.71
N GLN A 60 -4.72 8.16 27.97
CA GLN A 60 -4.35 9.13 26.92
C GLN A 60 -3.09 8.72 26.15
N ALA A 61 -2.09 8.17 26.84
CA ALA A 61 -0.91 7.62 26.18
C ALA A 61 -1.25 6.42 25.27
N LYS A 62 -2.34 5.70 25.58
CA LYS A 62 -2.87 4.60 24.75
C LYS A 62 -3.77 5.11 23.63
N SER A 63 -4.57 6.15 23.86
CA SER A 63 -5.48 6.71 22.85
C SER A 63 -4.73 7.50 21.78
N SER A 64 -3.63 8.19 22.12
CA SER A 64 -2.78 8.84 21.11
C SER A 64 -2.10 7.82 20.20
N ARG A 65 -1.70 6.65 20.74
CA ARG A 65 -1.19 5.53 19.94
C ARG A 65 -2.25 4.93 19.03
N ARG A 66 -3.48 4.74 19.53
CA ARG A 66 -4.61 4.28 18.70
C ARG A 66 -4.88 5.25 17.56
N LYS A 67 -5.01 6.55 17.86
CA LYS A 67 -5.24 7.57 16.83
C LYS A 67 -4.13 7.58 15.77
N ARG A 68 -2.85 7.49 16.18
CA ARG A 68 -1.72 7.37 15.24
C ARG A 68 -1.79 6.11 14.38
N ASN A 69 -2.22 4.99 14.96
CA ASN A 69 -2.39 3.76 14.19
C ASN A 69 -3.55 3.91 13.20
N ASP A 70 -4.69 4.48 13.61
CA ASP A 70 -5.85 4.71 12.74
C ASP A 70 -5.48 5.63 11.57
N GLU A 71 -4.70 6.68 11.82
CA GLU A 71 -4.14 7.57 10.78
C GLU A 71 -3.22 6.79 9.81
N LYS A 72 -2.37 5.89 10.32
CA LYS A 72 -1.52 5.02 9.48
C LYS A 72 -2.33 4.02 8.64
N TYR A 73 -3.37 3.42 9.21
CA TYR A 73 -4.26 2.51 8.47
C TYR A 73 -5.00 3.25 7.36
N PHE A 74 -5.53 4.44 7.65
CA PHE A 74 -6.15 5.29 6.66
C PHE A 74 -5.17 5.62 5.53
N LEU A 75 -3.96 6.04 5.87
CA LEU A 75 -2.92 6.34 4.89
C LEU A 75 -2.56 5.13 4.01
N ALA A 76 -2.33 3.96 4.62
CA ALA A 76 -2.04 2.73 3.90
C ALA A 76 -3.19 2.37 2.93
N ARG A 77 -4.44 2.55 3.36
CA ARG A 77 -5.63 2.28 2.53
C ARG A 77 -5.71 3.19 1.30
N VAL A 78 -5.43 4.48 1.47
CA VAL A 78 -5.36 5.46 0.36
C VAL A 78 -4.22 5.09 -0.60
N ALA A 79 -3.02 4.83 -0.07
CA ALA A 79 -1.86 4.46 -0.87
C ALA A 79 -2.03 3.13 -1.61
N VAL A 80 -2.67 2.13 -1.02
CA VAL A 80 -3.01 0.90 -1.73
C VAL A 80 -3.94 1.20 -2.91
N ASN A 81 -4.95 2.06 -2.73
CA ASN A 81 -5.85 2.41 -3.82
C ASN A 81 -5.10 3.10 -4.98
N ASP A 82 -4.16 4.00 -4.69
CA ASP A 82 -3.32 4.62 -5.72
C ASP A 82 -2.39 3.58 -6.39
N ALA A 83 -1.80 2.69 -5.60
CA ALA A 83 -0.95 1.60 -6.09
C ALA A 83 -1.70 0.57 -6.94
N GLN A 84 -3.03 0.39 -6.79
CA GLN A 84 -3.82 -0.51 -7.63
C GLN A 84 -3.76 -0.13 -9.11
N GLN A 85 -3.46 1.13 -9.46
CA GLN A 85 -3.24 1.52 -10.86
C GLN A 85 -2.03 0.83 -11.49
N LYS A 86 -1.07 0.38 -10.67
CA LYS A 86 0.12 -0.36 -11.08
C LYS A 86 -0.02 -1.88 -10.86
N LYS A 87 -1.20 -2.37 -10.49
CA LYS A 87 -1.47 -3.80 -10.18
C LYS A 87 -1.03 -4.74 -11.30
N GLU A 88 -1.30 -4.41 -12.56
CA GLU A 88 -0.97 -5.29 -13.67
C GLU A 88 0.54 -5.43 -13.86
N ARG A 89 1.29 -4.35 -13.64
CA ARG A 89 2.76 -4.38 -13.69
C ARG A 89 3.34 -5.22 -12.55
N LEU A 90 2.82 -5.04 -11.35
CA LEU A 90 3.16 -5.89 -10.20
C LEU A 90 2.87 -7.38 -10.48
N LYS A 91 1.74 -7.69 -11.13
CA LYS A 91 1.43 -9.07 -11.56
C LYS A 91 2.46 -9.62 -12.55
N GLN A 92 2.91 -8.80 -13.50
CA GLN A 92 3.96 -9.21 -14.44
C GLN A 92 5.26 -9.53 -13.72
N MET A 93 5.66 -8.68 -12.76
CA MET A 93 6.87 -8.89 -11.94
C MET A 93 6.78 -10.14 -11.06
N THR A 94 5.62 -10.43 -10.47
CA THR A 94 5.45 -11.67 -9.70
C THR A 94 5.35 -12.90 -10.60
N SER A 95 4.81 -12.78 -11.82
CA SER A 95 4.72 -13.91 -12.76
C SER A 95 6.08 -14.38 -13.31
N ILE A 96 7.08 -13.50 -13.35
CA ILE A 96 8.46 -13.90 -13.66
C ILE A 96 9.08 -14.69 -12.52
N GLY A 97 8.57 -14.57 -11.29
CA GLY A 97 9.05 -15.29 -10.12
C GLY A 97 9.84 -14.44 -9.14
N LEU A 98 9.65 -13.11 -9.15
CA LEU A 98 10.17 -12.25 -8.10
C LEU A 98 9.36 -12.46 -6.82
N GLU A 99 10.07 -12.74 -5.72
CA GLU A 99 9.48 -12.99 -4.41
C GLU A 99 9.25 -11.69 -3.64
N TYR A 100 10.06 -10.66 -3.90
CA TYR A 100 9.91 -9.34 -3.27
C TYR A 100 9.65 -8.27 -4.32
N VAL A 101 8.45 -7.69 -4.25
CA VAL A 101 8.04 -6.54 -5.07
C VAL A 101 7.60 -5.41 -4.14
N SER A 102 7.96 -4.18 -4.50
CA SER A 102 7.58 -3.00 -3.73
C SER A 102 6.91 -1.95 -4.61
N VAL A 103 6.07 -1.13 -3.99
CA VAL A 103 5.49 0.06 -4.60
C VAL A 103 5.76 1.25 -3.71
N THR A 104 6.35 2.28 -4.28
CA THR A 104 6.48 3.58 -3.62
C THR A 104 5.38 4.52 -4.09
N VAL A 105 4.62 5.06 -3.15
CA VAL A 105 3.62 6.11 -3.39
C VAL A 105 4.13 7.42 -2.77
N ASP A 106 4.48 8.37 -3.63
CA ASP A 106 5.06 9.66 -3.26
C ASP A 106 3.99 10.76 -3.25
N TYR A 107 3.62 11.19 -2.03
CA TYR A 107 2.70 12.29 -1.75
C TYR A 107 3.43 13.62 -1.48
N THR A 108 4.74 13.72 -1.72
CA THR A 108 5.45 15.01 -1.61
C THR A 108 5.09 15.98 -2.74
N GLU A 109 4.44 15.49 -3.80
CA GLU A 109 3.91 16.27 -4.91
C GLU A 109 2.48 15.84 -5.28
N PHE A 110 1.75 16.73 -5.97
CA PHE A 110 0.40 16.46 -6.46
C PHE A 110 0.33 16.63 -7.98
N PRO A 111 -0.21 15.66 -8.74
CA PRO A 111 -0.78 14.38 -8.29
C PRO A 111 0.29 13.40 -7.73
N PRO A 112 -0.10 12.44 -6.87
CA PRO A 112 0.83 11.48 -6.27
C PRO A 112 1.55 10.64 -7.33
N ARG A 113 2.83 10.35 -7.13
CA ARG A 113 3.59 9.47 -8.03
C ARG A 113 3.67 8.06 -7.48
N CYS A 114 3.35 7.08 -8.33
CA CYS A 114 3.45 5.66 -7.99
C CYS A 114 4.55 5.01 -8.82
N THR A 115 5.60 4.50 -8.16
CA THR A 115 6.70 3.78 -8.80
C THR A 115 6.75 2.36 -8.28
N VAL A 116 6.97 1.40 -9.18
CA VAL A 116 7.13 -0.01 -8.83
C VAL A 116 8.61 -0.35 -8.83
N ASP A 117 9.06 -1.07 -7.82
CA ASP A 117 10.45 -1.51 -7.66
C ASP A 117 10.51 -3.00 -7.25
N CYS A 118 11.69 -3.59 -7.34
CA CYS A 118 11.96 -4.94 -6.87
C CYS A 118 13.36 -5.03 -6.28
N ASP A 119 13.59 -6.07 -5.47
CA ASP A 119 14.95 -6.35 -5.04
C ASP A 119 15.83 -6.69 -6.25
N MET A 120 16.88 -5.89 -6.44
CA MET A 120 17.80 -6.04 -7.56
C MET A 120 18.62 -7.32 -7.46
N ASP A 121 18.87 -7.83 -6.25
CA ASP A 121 19.60 -9.08 -6.06
C ASP A 121 18.70 -10.29 -6.37
N ASP A 122 17.41 -10.23 -6.03
CA ASP A 122 16.40 -11.20 -6.50
C ASP A 122 16.31 -11.22 -8.03
N LEU A 123 16.22 -10.04 -8.65
CA LEU A 123 16.14 -9.93 -10.10
C LEU A 123 17.40 -10.50 -10.78
N ARG A 124 18.59 -10.21 -10.24
CA ARG A 124 19.86 -10.79 -10.72
C ARG A 124 19.88 -12.30 -10.56
N SER A 125 19.47 -12.81 -9.40
CA SER A 125 19.37 -14.25 -9.14
C SER A 125 18.45 -14.94 -10.14
N PHE A 126 17.31 -14.33 -10.44
CA PHE A 126 16.38 -14.80 -11.46
C PHE A 126 17.00 -14.82 -12.87
N ILE A 127 17.68 -13.73 -13.26
CA ILE A 127 18.37 -13.63 -14.56
C ILE A 127 19.45 -14.71 -14.68
N ASP A 128 20.29 -14.86 -13.67
CA ASP A 128 21.36 -15.86 -13.63
C ASP A 128 20.80 -17.29 -13.71
N GLY A 129 19.74 -17.58 -12.94
CA GLY A 129 19.04 -18.86 -12.99
C GLY A 129 18.48 -19.15 -14.40
N SER A 130 17.85 -18.16 -15.01
CA SER A 130 17.30 -18.25 -16.37
C SER A 130 18.38 -18.48 -17.42
N CYS A 131 19.51 -17.78 -17.34
CA CYS A 131 20.68 -17.98 -18.20
C CYS A 131 21.22 -19.42 -18.09
N ARG A 132 21.38 -19.94 -16.86
CA ARG A 132 21.84 -21.32 -16.63
C ARG A 132 20.87 -22.36 -17.21
N MET A 133 19.56 -22.17 -17.04
CA MET A 133 18.55 -23.06 -17.63
C MET A 133 18.58 -23.03 -19.16
N MET A 134 18.72 -21.85 -19.76
CA MET A 134 18.81 -21.69 -21.20
C MET A 134 20.05 -22.38 -21.75
N ASP A 135 21.21 -22.23 -21.11
CA ASP A 135 22.45 -22.88 -21.52
C ASP A 135 22.37 -24.41 -21.38
N ALA A 136 21.75 -24.91 -20.31
CA ALA A 136 21.47 -26.33 -20.15
C ALA A 136 20.56 -26.86 -21.27
N THR A 137 19.51 -26.11 -21.62
CA THR A 137 18.58 -26.45 -22.71
C THR A 137 19.29 -26.46 -24.06
N LYS A 138 20.12 -25.46 -24.37
CA LYS A 138 20.94 -25.42 -25.59
C LYS A 138 21.90 -26.61 -25.66
N LYS A 139 22.54 -26.97 -24.54
CA LYS A 139 23.43 -28.15 -24.47
C LYS A 139 22.67 -29.45 -24.71
N PHE A 140 21.46 -29.58 -24.15
CA PHE A 140 20.59 -30.73 -24.39
C PHE A 140 20.16 -30.86 -25.86
N LEU A 141 19.72 -29.76 -26.48
CA LEU A 141 19.34 -29.75 -27.89
C LEU A 141 20.52 -30.11 -28.81
N ARG A 142 21.73 -29.60 -28.56
CA ARG A 142 22.95 -29.97 -29.31
C ARG A 142 23.25 -31.47 -29.23
N ARG A 143 23.21 -32.06 -28.03
CA ARG A 143 23.41 -33.51 -27.85
C ARG A 143 22.37 -34.34 -28.62
N ARG A 144 21.11 -33.91 -28.62
CA ARG A 144 20.05 -34.60 -29.36
C ARG A 144 20.27 -34.54 -30.87
N GLU A 145 20.78 -33.42 -31.36
CA GLU A 145 21.10 -33.26 -32.77
C GLU A 145 22.32 -34.11 -33.19
N GLU A 146 23.35 -34.18 -32.34
CA GLU A 146 24.50 -35.08 -32.51
C GLU A 146 24.06 -36.55 -32.64
N VAL A 147 23.23 -37.04 -31.71
CA VAL A 147 22.67 -38.40 -31.77
C VAL A 147 21.88 -38.64 -33.06
N ARG A 148 21.13 -37.63 -33.53
CA ARG A 148 20.37 -37.74 -34.80
C ARG A 148 21.30 -37.83 -36.02
N ARG A 149 22.43 -37.11 -36.02
CA ARG A 149 23.43 -37.20 -37.10
C ARG A 149 24.10 -38.58 -37.10
N GLU A 150 24.50 -39.08 -35.94
CA GLU A 150 25.10 -40.42 -35.80
C GLU A 150 24.15 -41.52 -36.29
N GLN A 151 22.86 -41.43 -35.99
CA GLN A 151 21.85 -42.38 -36.48
C GLN A 151 21.62 -42.31 -37.99
N SER A 152 21.81 -41.14 -38.61
CA SER A 152 21.65 -40.96 -40.06
C SER A 152 22.82 -41.50 -40.87
N GLU A 153 24.00 -41.65 -40.26
CA GLU A 153 25.21 -42.12 -40.94
C GLU A 153 25.38 -43.65 -40.88
N LEU A 154 24.58 -44.35 -40.08
CA LEU A 154 24.63 -45.82 -40.00
C LEU A 154 24.03 -46.44 -41.27
N PRO A 155 24.80 -47.23 -42.05
CA PRO A 155 24.31 -47.90 -43.24
C PRO A 155 23.12 -48.79 -42.93
N LEU A 156 22.10 -48.70 -43.78
CA LEU A 156 20.80 -49.38 -43.72
C LEU A 156 20.88 -50.90 -43.96
N GLU A 157 21.93 -51.57 -43.47
CA GLU A 157 22.11 -53.01 -43.65
C GLU A 157 21.65 -53.79 -42.41
N GLY A 158 20.39 -54.21 -42.45
CA GLY A 158 19.88 -55.36 -41.70
C GLY A 158 19.44 -55.10 -40.26
N ALA A 159 18.29 -54.45 -40.05
CA ALA A 159 17.66 -54.39 -38.73
C ALA A 159 16.69 -55.57 -38.54
N SER A 160 17.09 -56.51 -37.67
CA SER A 160 16.22 -57.52 -37.04
C SER A 160 15.73 -56.97 -35.70
N ASP A 161 14.44 -57.17 -35.42
CA ASP A 161 13.69 -56.65 -34.27
C ASP A 161 14.29 -57.04 -32.90
N SER A 162 14.83 -56.06 -32.18
CA SER A 162 15.10 -56.20 -30.74
C SER A 162 15.13 -54.83 -30.06
N LEU A 163 13.94 -54.33 -29.74
CA LEU A 163 13.72 -53.03 -29.10
C LEU A 163 13.99 -53.11 -27.58
N ALA A 164 15.19 -52.71 -27.13
CA ALA A 164 15.49 -52.57 -25.71
C ALA A 164 15.19 -51.12 -25.24
N LYS A 165 14.24 -50.97 -24.30
CA LYS A 165 13.86 -49.71 -23.68
C LYS A 165 14.97 -49.19 -22.76
N THR A 166 15.67 -48.13 -23.18
CA THR A 166 16.60 -47.40 -22.31
C THR A 166 15.84 -46.34 -21.52
N HIS A 167 15.90 -46.43 -20.18
CA HIS A 167 15.24 -45.50 -19.25
C HIS A 167 15.90 -44.11 -19.30
N LEU A 168 15.10 -43.06 -19.52
CA LEU A 168 15.51 -41.67 -19.40
C LEU A 168 15.59 -41.22 -17.93
N PRO A 169 16.53 -40.33 -17.55
CA PRO A 169 16.63 -39.82 -16.20
C PRO A 169 15.53 -38.78 -15.93
N THR A 170 14.75 -39.01 -14.88
CA THR A 170 13.74 -38.07 -14.37
C THR A 170 14.41 -36.93 -13.62
N LEU A 171 14.19 -35.68 -14.06
CA LEU A 171 14.62 -34.46 -13.36
C LEU A 171 13.61 -34.12 -12.25
N ASN A 172 13.99 -34.33 -11.00
CA ASN A 172 13.22 -33.86 -9.84
C ASN A 172 13.62 -32.42 -9.50
N LEU A 173 12.72 -31.46 -9.72
CA LEU A 173 12.87 -30.09 -9.21
C LEU A 173 12.38 -30.07 -7.76
N ILE A 174 13.27 -29.73 -6.82
CA ILE A 174 12.95 -29.57 -5.39
C ILE A 174 12.65 -28.09 -5.15
N HIS A 175 11.52 -27.80 -4.51
CA HIS A 175 11.15 -26.45 -4.07
C HIS A 175 11.30 -26.41 -2.54
N GLU A 176 12.31 -25.69 -2.04
CA GLU A 176 12.49 -25.46 -0.60
C GLU A 176 11.81 -24.12 -0.24
N GLY A 177 10.79 -24.16 0.60
CA GLY A 177 10.11 -22.98 1.11
C GLY A 177 10.85 -22.43 2.34
N GLY A 178 11.63 -21.37 2.16
CA GLY A 178 12.26 -20.63 3.25
C GLY A 178 11.30 -19.59 3.84
N ASN A 179 11.21 -19.53 5.17
CA ASN A 179 10.50 -18.47 5.88
C ASN A 179 11.51 -17.34 6.13
N PHE A 180 11.38 -16.21 5.43
CA PHE A 180 12.31 -15.09 5.54
C PHE A 180 11.78 -14.04 6.52
N ASP A 181 12.58 -13.74 7.55
CA ASP A 181 12.38 -12.57 8.40
C ASP A 181 13.05 -11.36 7.70
N TYR A 182 12.25 -10.47 7.14
CA TYR A 182 12.75 -9.25 6.51
C TYR A 182 13.18 -8.24 7.57
N VAL A 183 14.41 -7.76 7.48
CA VAL A 183 14.97 -6.72 8.35
C VAL A 183 15.20 -5.48 7.51
N ASP A 184 14.50 -4.40 7.86
CA ASP A 184 14.68 -3.10 7.23
C ASP A 184 16.13 -2.61 7.40
N PRO A 185 16.84 -2.25 6.31
CA PRO A 185 18.22 -1.77 6.39
C PRO A 185 18.37 -0.46 7.18
N ASP A 186 17.32 0.36 7.25
CA ASP A 186 17.31 1.64 7.96
C ASP A 186 16.79 1.51 9.41
N GLY A 187 16.43 0.30 9.83
CA GLY A 187 15.85 0.03 11.15
C GLY A 187 14.46 0.65 11.34
N ALA A 188 13.80 1.08 10.25
CA ALA A 188 12.43 1.53 10.32
C ALA A 188 11.50 0.35 10.62
N ARG A 189 10.43 0.65 11.36
CA ARG A 189 9.52 -0.38 11.84
C ARG A 189 8.51 -0.69 10.74
N ILE A 190 8.71 -1.81 10.05
CA ILE A 190 7.75 -2.32 9.07
C ILE A 190 6.45 -2.70 9.77
N LEU A 191 5.34 -2.15 9.29
CA LEU A 191 4.00 -2.47 9.78
C LEU A 191 3.36 -3.49 8.83
N ARG A 192 3.19 -4.72 9.29
CA ARG A 192 2.43 -5.74 8.56
C ARG A 192 0.94 -5.43 8.69
N ILE A 193 0.28 -5.21 7.56
CA ILE A 193 -1.15 -4.90 7.49
C ILE A 193 -1.84 -5.98 6.66
N ARG A 194 -2.92 -6.53 7.22
CA ARG A 194 -3.95 -7.24 6.46
C ARG A 194 -5.11 -6.28 6.30
N LEU A 195 -5.54 -6.03 5.08
CA LEU A 195 -6.63 -5.11 4.76
C LEU A 195 -7.99 -5.79 4.69
N VAL A 196 -8.01 -7.11 4.50
CA VAL A 196 -9.22 -7.91 4.49
C VAL A 196 -9.31 -8.73 5.77
N ASP A 197 -10.32 -8.39 6.59
CA ASP A 197 -10.69 -9.14 7.79
C ASP A 197 -11.42 -10.43 7.40
N TYR A 198 -10.72 -11.38 6.78
CA TYR A 198 -11.29 -12.70 6.60
C TYR A 198 -11.35 -13.42 7.95
N LYS A 199 -12.56 -13.57 8.50
CA LYS A 199 -12.89 -14.59 9.51
C LYS A 199 -13.02 -16.00 8.88
N VAL A 200 -12.36 -16.25 7.77
CA VAL A 200 -12.49 -17.50 7.03
C VAL A 200 -11.50 -18.50 7.62
N GLU A 201 -12.04 -19.62 8.09
CA GLU A 201 -11.33 -20.70 8.77
C GLU A 201 -10.09 -21.17 7.97
N GLU A 202 -9.06 -21.58 8.69
CA GLU A 202 -7.68 -21.87 8.25
C GLU A 202 -7.52 -22.94 7.14
N ASP A 203 -8.60 -23.48 6.60
CA ASP A 203 -8.58 -24.60 5.67
C ASP A 203 -8.44 -24.20 4.19
N ALA A 204 -8.43 -22.91 3.87
CA ALA A 204 -8.08 -22.42 2.54
C ALA A 204 -6.59 -22.02 2.51
N ARG A 205 -5.70 -22.99 2.26
CA ARG A 205 -4.37 -22.67 1.70
C ARG A 205 -4.59 -21.91 0.38
N SER A 206 -4.45 -20.58 0.49
CA SER A 206 -4.32 -19.55 -0.54
C SER A 206 -4.37 -20.08 -1.98
N THR A 207 -5.50 -19.82 -2.65
CA THR A 207 -5.67 -20.18 -4.06
C THR A 207 -4.83 -19.31 -5.00
N TYR A 208 -4.07 -18.31 -4.51
CA TYR A 208 -3.12 -17.58 -5.33
C TYR A 208 -1.92 -17.14 -4.48
N GLY A 209 -0.87 -17.97 -4.46
CA GLY A 209 0.41 -17.72 -3.76
C GLY A 209 1.24 -16.58 -4.35
N ALA A 210 0.62 -15.42 -4.58
CA ALA A 210 1.32 -14.21 -4.93
C ALA A 210 2.05 -13.66 -3.70
N PRO A 211 3.28 -13.16 -3.85
CA PRO A 211 4.07 -12.66 -2.73
C PRO A 211 3.44 -11.41 -2.10
N PRO A 212 3.72 -11.13 -0.81
CA PRO A 212 3.33 -9.87 -0.20
C PRO A 212 3.99 -8.68 -0.94
N VAL A 213 3.32 -7.54 -0.94
CA VAL A 213 3.82 -6.30 -1.56
C VAL A 213 4.30 -5.35 -0.47
N ASP A 214 5.54 -4.88 -0.58
CA ASP A 214 6.06 -3.81 0.30
C ASP A 214 5.61 -2.45 -0.22
N LEU A 215 4.75 -1.77 0.54
CA LEU A 215 4.20 -0.47 0.23
C LEU A 215 4.96 0.61 1.00
N ILE A 216 5.68 1.44 0.27
CA ILE A 216 6.49 2.53 0.78
C ILE A 216 5.75 3.84 0.53
N ILE A 217 5.42 4.58 1.58
CA ILE A 217 4.70 5.84 1.48
C ILE A 217 5.64 6.99 1.82
N ARG A 218 5.78 7.96 0.92
CA ARG A 218 6.60 9.16 1.12
C ARG A 218 5.71 10.37 1.34
N LEU A 219 5.84 11.01 2.49
CA LEU A 219 5.06 12.18 2.91
C LEU A 219 5.97 13.41 3.06
N PRO A 220 5.46 14.62 2.79
CA PRO A 220 6.18 15.85 3.11
C PRO A 220 6.28 15.99 4.64
N SER A 221 7.48 16.25 5.17
CA SER A 221 7.61 16.62 6.60
C SER A 221 7.06 18.02 6.86
N GLU A 222 6.49 18.21 8.05
CA GLU A 222 6.02 19.52 8.54
C GLU A 222 7.13 20.58 8.51
N ASP A 223 8.37 20.17 8.74
CA ASP A 223 9.53 21.05 8.76
C ASP A 223 10.09 21.35 7.35
N GLY A 224 9.57 20.67 6.31
CA GLY A 224 9.99 20.81 4.92
C GLY A 224 11.43 20.37 4.60
N THR A 225 12.16 19.81 5.58
CA THR A 225 13.58 19.46 5.45
C THR A 225 13.84 17.98 5.19
N LEU A 226 12.94 17.10 5.63
CA LEU A 226 13.06 15.65 5.46
C LEU A 226 11.78 15.09 4.84
N VAL A 227 11.90 14.00 4.10
CA VAL A 227 10.73 13.26 3.62
C VAL A 227 10.45 12.19 4.66
N GLN A 228 9.22 12.12 5.16
CA GLN A 228 8.82 11.04 6.05
C GLN A 228 8.50 9.81 5.20
N THR A 229 9.15 8.69 5.50
CA THR A 229 8.92 7.41 4.84
C THR A 229 8.24 6.45 5.81
N GLU A 230 7.18 5.78 5.36
CA GLU A 230 6.45 4.77 6.12
C GLU A 230 6.39 3.47 5.30
N HIS A 231 6.72 2.33 5.92
CA HIS A 231 6.78 1.03 5.26
C HIS A 231 5.65 0.12 5.77
N PHE A 232 4.93 -0.48 4.82
CA PHE A 232 3.82 -1.37 5.09
C PHE A 232 3.93 -2.65 4.27
N LEU A 233 3.89 -3.81 4.93
CA LEU A 233 3.83 -5.08 4.22
C LEU A 233 2.38 -5.52 4.05
N ILE A 234 1.89 -5.56 2.80
CA ILE A 234 0.50 -5.86 2.45
C ILE A 234 0.40 -7.27 1.89
N GLU A 235 -0.24 -8.18 2.62
CA GLU A 235 -0.31 -9.60 2.25
C GLU A 235 -1.40 -9.91 1.23
N ASP A 236 -2.49 -9.14 1.28
CA ASP A 236 -3.72 -9.34 0.53
C ASP A 236 -3.89 -8.29 -0.59
N PHE A 237 -2.78 -7.65 -1.00
CA PHE A 237 -2.77 -6.59 -2.02
C PHE A 237 -3.50 -7.00 -3.31
N TRP A 238 -3.38 -8.27 -3.68
CA TRP A 238 -3.89 -8.85 -4.92
C TRP A 238 -5.41 -9.02 -4.92
N GLU A 239 -5.98 -9.27 -3.74
CA GLU A 239 -7.41 -9.57 -3.56
C GLU A 239 -8.27 -8.32 -3.44
N LEU A 240 -7.65 -7.16 -3.23
CA LEU A 240 -8.35 -5.89 -3.12
C LEU A 240 -8.92 -5.51 -4.49
N VAL A 241 -10.22 -5.77 -4.67
CA VAL A 241 -11.04 -5.29 -5.78
C VAL A 241 -11.66 -3.97 -5.33
N HIS A 242 -10.95 -2.86 -5.56
CA HIS A 242 -11.39 -1.49 -5.22
C HIS A 242 -11.96 -1.34 -3.83
N ILE A 243 -11.15 -0.79 -2.92
CA ILE A 243 -11.64 -0.39 -1.62
C ILE A 243 -12.69 0.71 -1.82
N LYS A 244 -13.97 0.34 -1.74
CA LYS A 244 -15.06 1.31 -1.68
C LYS A 244 -15.01 1.94 -0.30
N PHE A 245 -14.87 3.26 -0.27
CA PHE A 245 -15.25 4.04 0.89
C PHE A 245 -16.78 4.02 0.87
N ASP A 246 -17.38 3.08 1.60
CA ASP A 246 -18.79 3.23 1.91
C ASP A 246 -18.89 4.43 2.85
N ASP A 247 -19.41 5.54 2.34
CA ASP A 247 -19.75 6.75 3.11
C ASP A 247 -20.94 6.50 4.08
N SER A 248 -21.14 5.25 4.50
CA SER A 248 -22.26 4.79 5.31
C SER A 248 -22.04 5.13 6.79
N ASP A 249 -21.93 6.42 7.11
CA ASP A 249 -22.32 6.98 8.41
C ASP A 249 -23.71 7.63 8.33
N ALA A 250 -24.50 7.32 7.29
CA ALA A 250 -25.82 7.90 7.09
C ALA A 250 -26.89 7.38 8.07
N ASP A 251 -26.74 6.20 8.68
CA ASP A 251 -27.80 5.61 9.50
C ASP A 251 -27.30 5.16 10.88
N SER A 252 -27.08 6.11 11.78
CA SER A 252 -27.42 5.92 13.19
C SER A 252 -28.69 6.71 13.51
N GLU A 253 -29.80 6.25 12.91
CA GLU A 253 -31.15 6.52 13.41
C GLU A 253 -31.31 5.87 14.79
N PHE A 254 -31.14 6.64 15.86
CA PHE A 254 -31.82 6.40 17.13
C PHE A 254 -31.96 7.73 17.90
N VAL A 255 -32.80 8.62 17.36
CA VAL A 255 -33.49 9.62 18.17
C VAL A 255 -34.96 9.56 17.78
N GLN A 256 -35.78 9.07 18.70
CA GLN A 256 -37.23 9.23 18.64
C GLN A 256 -37.53 10.72 18.76
N GLU A 257 -38.10 11.30 17.70
CA GLU A 257 -38.68 12.64 17.73
C GLU A 257 -40.01 12.61 18.50
N GLU A 258 -40.08 13.38 19.58
CA GLU A 258 -41.35 13.86 20.15
C GLU A 258 -41.71 15.22 19.51
N PRO A 259 -42.98 15.52 19.22
CA PRO A 259 -43.37 16.69 18.48
C PRO A 259 -43.80 17.85 19.40
N GLU A 260 -42.99 18.91 19.49
CA GLU A 260 -43.44 20.24 19.92
C GLU A 260 -42.74 21.27 19.02
N GLY A 261 -43.41 22.07 18.20
CA GLY A 261 -44.46 23.01 18.58
C GLY A 261 -43.84 24.40 18.76
N GLY A 262 -43.64 25.18 17.69
CA GLY A 262 -43.03 26.50 17.86
C GLY A 262 -42.83 27.34 16.60
N ARG A 263 -43.92 27.94 16.13
CA ARG A 263 -43.98 28.93 15.05
C ARG A 263 -43.29 30.24 15.48
N GLY A 264 -42.29 30.72 14.74
CA GLY A 264 -41.63 32.01 14.97
C GLY A 264 -41.08 32.64 13.69
N VAL A 265 -41.88 33.48 13.06
CA VAL A 265 -41.52 34.32 11.91
C VAL A 265 -40.78 35.56 12.41
N VAL A 266 -39.53 35.77 11.99
CA VAL A 266 -38.88 37.09 12.06
C VAL A 266 -38.15 37.37 10.75
N SER A 267 -38.63 38.41 10.08
CA SER A 267 -38.04 39.05 8.90
C SER A 267 -37.19 40.23 9.35
N VAL A 268 -35.91 40.31 8.93
CA VAL A 268 -35.13 41.56 8.98
C VAL A 268 -34.31 41.76 7.70
N ARG A 269 -34.47 42.97 7.16
CA ARG A 269 -33.86 43.61 5.99
C ARG A 269 -32.35 43.86 6.13
N GLY A 270 -31.64 43.73 5.00
CA GLY A 270 -31.00 44.85 4.27
C GLY A 270 -29.70 45.49 4.80
N GLY A 271 -28.72 45.66 3.91
CA GLY A 271 -27.59 46.59 4.05
C GLY A 271 -26.30 46.09 3.38
N THR A 272 -26.08 46.43 2.10
CA THR A 272 -25.12 47.45 1.61
C THR A 272 -23.66 47.00 1.45
N SER A 273 -23.28 47.01 0.17
CA SER A 273 -21.97 47.05 -0.48
C SER A 273 -20.88 47.92 0.17
N SER A 274 -19.62 47.50 0.03
CA SER A 274 -18.45 48.38 -0.13
C SER A 274 -17.30 47.69 -0.89
N PRO A 275 -16.52 48.39 -1.74
CA PRO A 275 -15.49 47.81 -2.62
C PRO A 275 -14.04 48.07 -2.14
N GLN A 276 -13.09 47.50 -2.89
CA GLN A 276 -11.64 47.81 -2.97
C GLN A 276 -10.70 47.23 -1.90
N ALA A 277 -9.90 46.26 -2.32
CA ALA A 277 -8.43 46.41 -2.42
C ALA A 277 -7.88 45.30 -3.32
N VAL A 278 -7.45 45.67 -4.53
CA VAL A 278 -6.70 44.80 -5.44
C VAL A 278 -5.23 45.11 -5.18
N GLU A 279 -4.54 44.23 -4.45
CA GLU A 279 -3.08 44.23 -4.39
C GLU A 279 -2.57 43.03 -5.18
N SER A 280 -1.89 43.32 -6.29
CA SER A 280 -1.27 42.37 -7.19
C SER A 280 0.08 41.89 -6.65
N PRO A 281 0.32 40.59 -6.42
CA PRO A 281 1.66 40.06 -6.21
C PRO A 281 2.25 39.58 -7.55
N GLN A 282 2.69 40.51 -8.40
CA GLN A 282 3.52 40.18 -9.58
C GLN A 282 4.98 40.05 -9.15
N GLY A 283 5.39 38.86 -8.67
CA GLY A 283 6.80 38.63 -8.32
C GLY A 283 7.25 37.19 -8.11
N SER A 284 6.35 36.21 -7.97
CA SER A 284 6.71 34.83 -7.62
C SER A 284 6.71 33.83 -8.80
N SER A 285 6.24 34.22 -9.99
CA SER A 285 5.99 33.29 -11.12
C SER A 285 7.25 32.62 -11.69
N LEU A 286 8.41 33.30 -11.70
CA LEU A 286 9.62 32.75 -12.35
C LEU A 286 10.32 31.62 -11.58
N LYS A 287 10.12 31.52 -10.25
CA LYS A 287 10.74 30.44 -9.45
C LYS A 287 9.94 29.13 -9.50
N VAL A 288 8.63 29.21 -9.71
CA VAL A 288 7.76 28.03 -9.87
C VAL A 288 8.09 27.30 -11.18
N SER A 289 8.26 28.05 -12.27
CA SER A 289 8.54 27.49 -13.61
C SER A 289 9.81 26.64 -13.70
N ARG A 290 10.88 26.98 -12.95
CA ARG A 290 12.12 26.17 -12.96
C ARG A 290 11.99 24.84 -12.21
N ARG A 291 11.19 24.80 -11.13
CA ARG A 291 10.94 23.56 -10.38
C ARG A 291 10.03 22.62 -11.18
N GLU A 292 9.01 23.15 -11.83
CA GLU A 292 8.14 22.36 -12.72
C GLU A 292 8.91 21.75 -13.90
N LEU A 293 9.83 22.50 -14.52
CA LEU A 293 10.65 21.98 -15.62
C LEU A 293 11.60 20.86 -15.16
N ALA A 294 12.21 21.00 -13.98
CA ALA A 294 13.09 19.96 -13.42
C ALA A 294 12.29 18.71 -13.01
N ALA A 295 11.11 18.90 -12.40
CA ALA A 295 10.21 17.81 -12.04
C ALA A 295 9.71 17.04 -13.28
N LYS A 296 9.40 17.75 -14.37
CA LYS A 296 9.00 17.13 -15.63
C LYS A 296 10.10 16.28 -16.25
N LYS A 297 11.34 16.79 -16.30
CA LYS A 297 12.50 16.02 -16.79
C LYS A 297 12.76 14.76 -15.96
N GLY A 298 12.57 14.82 -14.65
CA GLY A 298 12.69 13.65 -13.78
C GLY A 298 11.62 12.59 -14.07
N ALA A 299 10.35 13.02 -14.23
CA ALA A 299 9.25 12.13 -14.57
C ALA A 299 9.46 11.42 -15.92
N ASP A 300 10.01 12.11 -16.92
CA ASP A 300 10.33 11.52 -18.23
C ASP A 300 11.39 10.42 -18.12
N VAL A 301 12.44 10.61 -17.31
CA VAL A 301 13.50 9.60 -17.10
C VAL A 301 12.95 8.37 -16.38
N VAL A 302 12.12 8.57 -15.33
CA VAL A 302 11.48 7.45 -14.63
C VAL A 302 10.59 6.67 -15.58
N GLY A 303 9.77 7.34 -16.40
CA GLY A 303 8.94 6.67 -17.41
C GLY A 303 9.77 5.82 -18.39
N LEU A 304 10.90 6.33 -18.87
CA LEU A 304 11.79 5.56 -19.75
C LEU A 304 12.37 4.32 -19.08
N MET A 305 12.80 4.42 -17.81
CA MET A 305 13.26 3.25 -17.05
C MET A 305 12.13 2.26 -16.79
N GLU A 306 10.91 2.74 -16.57
CA GLU A 306 9.73 1.87 -16.41
C GLU A 306 9.44 1.07 -17.68
N ASP A 307 9.53 1.71 -18.85
CA ASP A 307 9.32 1.08 -20.16
C ASP A 307 10.43 0.07 -20.48
N GLU A 308 11.69 0.41 -20.24
CA GLU A 308 12.83 -0.50 -20.44
C GLU A 308 12.70 -1.76 -19.57
N LEU A 309 12.33 -1.61 -18.30
CA LEU A 309 12.08 -2.76 -17.41
C LEU A 309 10.94 -3.64 -17.92
N LEU A 310 9.85 -3.05 -18.42
CA LEU A 310 8.73 -3.79 -19.00
C LEU A 310 9.14 -4.60 -20.22
N ASP A 311 10.00 -4.05 -21.07
CA ASP A 311 10.48 -4.74 -22.26
C ASP A 311 11.42 -5.90 -21.91
N ILE A 312 12.29 -5.74 -20.91
CA ILE A 312 13.11 -6.83 -20.36
C ILE A 312 12.22 -7.95 -19.79
N ILE A 313 11.18 -7.60 -19.03
CA ILE A 313 10.24 -8.58 -18.46
C ILE A 313 9.53 -9.37 -19.58
N LYS A 314 9.05 -8.70 -20.62
CA LYS A 314 8.40 -9.35 -21.77
C LYS A 314 9.36 -10.28 -22.51
N GLU A 315 10.60 -9.86 -22.72
CA GLU A 315 11.62 -10.67 -23.38
C GLU A 315 11.95 -11.94 -22.57
N LEU A 316 12.08 -11.81 -21.24
CA LEU A 316 12.30 -12.93 -20.33
C LEU A 316 11.12 -13.91 -20.35
N GLN A 317 9.87 -13.41 -20.31
CA GLN A 317 8.67 -14.25 -20.40
C GLN A 317 8.60 -15.00 -21.75
N SER A 318 8.87 -14.32 -22.86
CA SER A 318 8.91 -14.92 -24.20
C SER A 318 9.97 -16.02 -24.27
N THR A 319 11.17 -15.74 -23.77
CA THR A 319 12.28 -16.69 -23.73
C THR A 319 11.96 -17.91 -22.87
N ARG A 320 11.40 -17.72 -21.67
CA ARG A 320 10.95 -18.80 -20.79
C ARG A 320 9.89 -19.67 -21.45
N ASN A 321 8.87 -19.06 -22.05
CA ASN A 321 7.78 -19.78 -22.73
C ASN A 321 8.28 -20.57 -23.94
N SER A 322 9.25 -20.03 -24.69
CA SER A 322 9.91 -20.73 -25.79
C SER A 322 10.70 -21.94 -25.29
N ALA A 323 11.47 -21.79 -24.21
CA ALA A 323 12.21 -22.88 -23.59
C ALA A 323 11.28 -24.00 -23.07
N ILE A 324 10.18 -23.65 -22.39
CA ILE A 324 9.18 -24.62 -21.92
C ILE A 324 8.57 -25.40 -23.11
N LYS A 325 8.18 -24.70 -24.19
CA LYS A 325 7.64 -25.35 -25.41
C LYS A 325 8.65 -26.30 -26.05
N ALA A 326 9.94 -25.92 -26.09
CA ALA A 326 11.00 -26.77 -26.64
C ALA A 326 11.19 -28.04 -25.79
N VAL A 327 11.17 -27.93 -24.47
CA VAL A 327 11.27 -29.08 -23.55
C VAL A 327 10.06 -30.01 -23.69
N LEU A 328 8.84 -29.47 -23.72
CA LEU A 328 7.61 -30.27 -23.89
C LEU A 328 7.58 -30.96 -25.26
N GLY A 329 7.95 -30.25 -26.33
CA GLY A 329 8.04 -30.83 -27.67
C GLY A 329 9.10 -31.93 -27.75
N ALA A 330 10.23 -31.76 -27.06
CA ALA A 330 11.26 -32.79 -26.98
C ALA A 330 10.78 -34.05 -26.28
N ALA A 331 10.01 -33.92 -25.20
CA ALA A 331 9.44 -35.03 -24.43
C ALA A 331 8.38 -35.82 -25.23
N MET A 332 7.51 -35.13 -25.98
CA MET A 332 6.49 -35.74 -26.82
C MET A 332 7.08 -36.58 -27.96
N LEU A 333 8.25 -36.19 -28.49
CA LEU A 333 8.95 -36.94 -29.53
C LEU A 333 9.75 -38.15 -29.00
N SER A 334 9.86 -38.31 -27.68
CA SER A 334 10.54 -39.43 -27.03
C SER A 334 9.59 -40.46 -26.42
N SER A 335 8.28 -40.24 -26.53
CA SER A 335 7.23 -41.20 -26.14
C SER A 335 6.80 -42.03 -27.33
#